data_AF-A0A0F9RGP2-F1
#
_entry.id   AF-A0A0F9RGP2-F1
#
_cell.length_a   1.000
_cell.length_b   1.000
_cell.length_c   1.000
_cell.angle_alpha   90.00
_cell.angle_beta   90.00
_cell.angle_gamma   90.00
#
_symmetry.space_group_name_H-M   'P 1'
#
loop_
_entity.id
_entity.type
_entity.pdbx_description
1 polymer ?
#
loop_
_entity_poly.entity_id
_entity_poly.type
_entity_poly.pdbx_seq_one_letter_code
_entity_poly.pdbx_strand_id
1 'polypeptide(L)'
;MNKEQKNMIEEFQCPGCVCGLDTTCLNFKFDDNDLWGFRCKGHAIGTTIMGIGHVALGLPKGFARINKSEQQTCKIRFHLDPIQIQKFSGKFNIVVWAMEKNGYFFMRTYSPRVDRSFVDVVKGKVDWNKLPGAFDVNEFIDDMD
;
A
#
# COMPACT_ATOMS: atom_id res chain seq x y z
N MET A 1 -1.95 -7.26 -17.27
CA MET A 1 -2.61 -6.24 -16.43
C MET A 1 -4.03 -6.04 -16.92
N ASN A 2 -5.03 -6.22 -16.05
CA ASN A 2 -6.43 -5.93 -16.34
C ASN A 2 -6.77 -4.46 -16.02
N LYS A 3 -8.00 -4.03 -16.34
CA LYS A 3 -8.46 -2.64 -16.15
C LYS A 3 -8.41 -2.19 -14.68
N GLU A 4 -8.78 -3.06 -13.76
CA GLU A 4 -8.79 -2.73 -12.33
C GLU A 4 -7.38 -2.57 -11.78
N GLN A 5 -6.47 -3.49 -12.16
CA GLN A 5 -5.05 -3.41 -11.80
C GLN A 5 -4.44 -2.10 -12.30
N LYS A 6 -4.75 -1.71 -13.55
CA LYS A 6 -4.32 -0.43 -14.12
C LYS A 6 -4.84 0.73 -13.27
N ASN A 7 -6.14 0.78 -13.00
CA ASN A 7 -6.75 1.87 -12.25
C ASN A 7 -6.15 2.02 -10.85
N MET A 8 -5.91 0.92 -10.13
CA MET A 8 -5.32 0.98 -8.78
C MET A 8 -3.88 1.52 -8.81
N ILE A 9 -3.09 1.14 -9.82
CA ILE A 9 -1.73 1.66 -9.99
C ILE A 9 -1.78 3.16 -10.31
N GLU A 10 -2.65 3.59 -11.22
CA GLU A 10 -2.79 4.99 -11.64
C GLU A 10 -3.41 5.89 -10.55
N GLU A 11 -4.16 5.32 -9.61
CA GLU A 11 -4.75 6.06 -8.49
C GLU A 11 -3.79 6.18 -7.30
N PHE A 12 -3.08 5.11 -6.94
CA PHE A 12 -2.38 5.03 -5.65
C PHE A 12 -0.86 4.97 -5.75
N GLN A 13 -0.31 4.66 -6.93
CA GLN A 13 1.15 4.51 -7.11
C GLN A 13 1.71 5.56 -8.08
N CYS A 14 1.11 5.75 -9.26
CA CYS A 14 1.61 6.70 -10.25
C CYS A 14 1.49 8.18 -9.84
N PRO A 15 0.47 8.65 -9.09
CA PRO A 15 0.42 10.06 -8.70
C PRO A 15 1.58 10.46 -7.77
N GLY A 16 2.18 9.47 -7.09
CA GLY A 16 3.37 9.64 -6.29
C GLY A 16 4.69 9.31 -6.99
N CYS A 17 4.65 9.09 -8.30
CA CYS A 17 5.81 8.73 -9.10
C CYS A 17 6.44 9.97 -9.74
N VAL A 18 7.76 10.06 -9.69
CA VAL A 18 8.53 11.15 -10.33
C VAL A 18 8.56 11.06 -11.86
N CYS A 19 8.17 9.92 -12.44
CA CYS A 19 8.27 9.67 -13.89
C CYS A 19 6.95 9.83 -14.65
N GLY A 20 5.84 10.08 -13.98
CA GLY A 20 4.54 10.29 -14.63
C GLY A 20 3.35 9.88 -13.77
N LEU A 21 2.18 10.40 -14.13
CA LEU A 21 0.93 10.23 -13.38
C LEU A 21 0.15 8.97 -13.77
N ASP A 22 0.64 8.18 -14.74
CA ASP A 22 -0.06 7.02 -15.27
C ASP A 22 0.88 5.87 -15.69
N THR A 23 0.31 4.78 -16.23
CA THR A 23 1.06 3.59 -16.67
C THR A 23 1.70 3.73 -18.06
N THR A 24 1.54 4.87 -18.74
CA THR A 24 2.16 5.14 -20.04
C THR A 24 3.58 5.70 -19.93
N CYS A 25 4.05 5.96 -18.71
CA CYS A 25 5.42 6.40 -18.47
C CYS A 25 6.46 5.38 -19.00
N LEU A 26 7.57 5.89 -19.55
CA LEU A 26 8.59 5.10 -20.26
C LEU A 26 9.27 4.01 -19.40
N ASN A 27 9.14 4.11 -18.09
CA ASN A 27 9.76 3.22 -17.13
C ASN A 27 8.76 2.25 -16.46
N PHE A 28 7.48 2.27 -16.85
CA PHE A 28 6.48 1.36 -16.30
C PHE A 28 6.87 -0.11 -16.51
N LYS A 29 6.82 -0.90 -15.43
CA LYS A 29 7.06 -2.35 -15.47
C LYS A 29 6.03 -3.01 -14.56
N PHE A 30 5.11 -3.79 -15.13
CA PHE A 30 4.09 -4.47 -14.33
C PHE A 30 4.69 -5.67 -13.58
N ASP A 31 4.35 -5.79 -12.31
CA ASP A 31 4.68 -6.92 -11.44
C ASP A 31 3.37 -7.51 -10.94
N ASP A 32 3.08 -8.75 -11.33
CA ASP A 32 1.96 -9.52 -10.79
C ASP A 32 2.56 -10.72 -10.07
N ASN A 33 2.60 -10.64 -8.75
CA ASN A 33 3.08 -11.73 -7.93
C ASN A 33 1.95 -12.21 -7.04
N ASP A 34 1.45 -13.41 -7.31
CA ASP A 34 0.32 -14.01 -6.59
C ASP A 34 0.52 -14.06 -5.06
N LEU A 35 1.77 -14.02 -4.56
CA LEU A 35 2.08 -14.00 -3.13
C LEU A 35 2.22 -12.60 -2.54
N TRP A 36 2.51 -11.58 -3.37
CA TRP A 36 2.85 -10.23 -2.93
C TRP A 36 1.93 -9.15 -3.51
N GLY A 37 0.82 -9.55 -4.14
CA GLY A 37 -0.06 -8.64 -4.88
C GLY A 37 0.62 -8.10 -6.14
N PHE A 38 -0.12 -7.28 -6.87
CA PHE A 38 0.38 -6.61 -8.07
C PHE A 38 0.86 -5.18 -7.76
N ARG A 39 1.71 -4.63 -8.62
CA ARG A 39 2.24 -3.25 -8.54
C ARG A 39 3.02 -2.85 -9.80
N CYS A 40 3.43 -1.59 -9.89
CA CYS A 40 4.52 -1.20 -10.79
C CYS A 40 5.89 -1.45 -10.11
N LYS A 41 6.77 -2.21 -10.77
CA LYS A 41 8.18 -2.45 -10.42
C LYS A 41 9.11 -1.31 -10.84
N GLY A 42 8.71 -0.57 -11.87
CA GLY A 42 9.53 0.48 -12.47
C GLY A 42 9.78 1.65 -11.54
N HIS A 43 8.80 1.96 -10.68
CA HIS A 43 8.85 3.13 -9.81
C HIS A 43 8.42 2.77 -8.40
N ALA A 44 9.21 3.22 -7.44
CA ALA A 44 8.81 3.17 -6.07
C ALA A 44 7.96 4.40 -5.74
N ILE A 45 6.92 4.22 -4.91
CA ILE A 45 6.15 5.35 -4.39
C ILE A 45 7.06 6.11 -3.44
N GLY A 46 7.38 7.36 -3.76
CA GLY A 46 8.47 8.04 -3.10
C GLY A 46 8.86 9.33 -3.77
N THR A 47 8.33 10.46 -3.28
CA THR A 47 9.04 11.73 -3.45
C THR A 47 10.03 11.85 -2.30
N THR A 48 11.29 12.17 -2.62
CA THR A 48 12.28 12.52 -1.59
C THR A 48 11.98 13.94 -1.13
N ILE A 49 11.63 14.10 0.13
CA ILE A 49 11.60 15.40 0.78
C ILE A 49 12.98 15.62 1.39
N MET A 50 13.72 16.60 0.85
CA MET A 50 15.09 16.90 1.26
C MET A 50 15.18 17.12 2.78
N GLY A 51 16.03 16.34 3.46
CA GLY A 51 16.22 16.41 4.92
C GLY A 51 15.18 15.66 5.77
N ILE A 52 14.10 15.13 5.18
CA ILE A 52 13.02 14.43 5.90
C ILE A 52 13.00 12.94 5.56
N GLY A 53 13.09 12.57 4.28
CA GLY A 53 13.09 11.19 3.82
C GLY A 53 12.20 10.97 2.59
N HIS A 54 11.91 9.70 2.27
CA HIS A 54 11.04 9.35 1.16
C HIS A 54 9.59 9.20 1.61
N VAL A 55 8.63 9.83 0.92
CA VAL A 55 7.19 9.72 1.21
C VAL A 55 6.41 9.02 0.11
N ALA A 56 5.56 8.07 0.49
CA ALA A 56 4.68 7.36 -0.43
C ALA A 56 3.43 8.21 -0.79
N LEU A 57 3.55 9.08 -1.79
CA LEU A 57 2.45 9.91 -2.31
C LEU A 57 1.36 9.07 -3.02
N GLY A 58 0.11 9.52 -2.98
CA GLY A 58 -1.04 8.82 -3.57
C GLY A 58 -1.81 7.92 -2.59
N LEU A 59 -1.27 7.69 -1.40
CA LEU A 59 -1.98 7.01 -0.31
C LEU A 59 -2.68 8.02 0.62
N PRO A 60 -3.75 7.60 1.34
CA PRO A 60 -4.34 8.41 2.40
C PRO A 60 -3.31 8.80 3.48
N LYS A 61 -3.57 9.92 4.16
CA LYS A 61 -2.81 10.37 5.34
C LYS A 61 -2.66 9.20 6.33
N GLY A 62 -1.48 9.07 6.93
CA GLY A 62 -1.13 7.97 7.84
C GLY A 62 -0.65 6.67 7.17
N PHE A 63 -0.98 6.45 5.89
CA PHE A 63 -0.48 5.32 5.09
C PHE A 63 0.70 5.71 4.19
N ALA A 64 0.88 7.01 3.93
CA ALA A 64 2.09 7.57 3.35
C ALA A 64 3.26 7.44 4.34
N ARG A 65 4.21 6.53 4.07
CA ARG A 65 5.36 6.29 4.97
C ARG A 65 6.49 7.26 4.68
N ILE A 66 7.03 7.93 5.71
CA ILE A 66 8.34 8.58 5.67
C ILE A 66 9.39 7.55 6.08
N ASN A 67 10.37 7.27 5.22
CA ASN A 67 11.54 6.47 5.59
C ASN A 67 12.81 7.32 5.47
N LYS A 68 13.59 7.38 6.56
CA LYS A 68 14.91 8.05 6.60
C LYS A 68 16.02 7.21 5.96
N SER A 69 15.77 5.92 5.74
CA SER A 69 16.70 5.00 5.06
C SER A 69 16.44 5.01 3.55
N GLU A 70 17.50 5.21 2.76
CA GLU A 70 17.53 5.14 1.29
C GLU A 70 17.11 3.76 0.74
N GLN A 71 17.13 2.72 1.58
CA GLN A 71 16.79 1.37 1.16
C GLN A 71 15.30 1.09 1.38
N GLN A 72 14.57 1.13 0.27
CA GLN A 72 13.19 0.64 0.08
C GLN A 72 12.11 1.65 0.47
N THR A 73 11.96 2.61 -0.44
CA THR A 73 10.70 3.21 -0.86
C THR A 73 9.55 2.19 -0.93
N CYS A 74 8.34 2.67 -0.65
CA CYS A 74 7.23 1.94 -0.04
C CYS A 74 6.90 0.55 -0.64
N LYS A 75 6.75 -0.46 0.23
CA LYS A 75 6.29 -1.82 -0.12
C LYS A 75 4.76 -1.86 -0.17
N ILE A 76 4.20 -1.09 -1.10
CA ILE A 76 2.78 -1.20 -1.41
C ILE A 76 2.51 -2.54 -2.11
N ARG A 77 1.35 -3.13 -1.85
CA ARG A 77 0.84 -4.33 -2.51
C ARG A 77 -0.63 -4.10 -2.84
N PHE A 78 -1.00 -4.28 -4.10
CA PHE A 78 -2.39 -4.18 -4.52
C PHE A 78 -3.02 -5.57 -4.64
N HIS A 79 -4.27 -5.68 -4.18
CA HIS A 79 -5.01 -6.94 -4.20
C HIS A 79 -6.42 -6.68 -4.72
N LEU A 80 -6.88 -7.50 -5.65
CA LEU A 80 -8.26 -7.44 -6.13
C LEU A 80 -9.23 -8.23 -5.24
N ASP A 81 -8.72 -9.23 -4.50
CA ASP A 81 -9.53 -10.13 -3.69
C ASP A 81 -9.20 -9.99 -2.19
N PRO A 82 -10.16 -9.55 -1.35
CA PRO A 82 -9.98 -9.47 0.11
C PRO A 82 -9.72 -10.82 0.79
N ILE A 83 -10.10 -11.95 0.18
CA ILE A 83 -9.83 -13.29 0.71
C ILE A 83 -8.33 -13.59 0.71
N GLN A 84 -7.58 -13.09 -0.29
CA GLN A 84 -6.14 -13.31 -0.36
C GLN A 84 -5.45 -12.71 0.87
N ILE A 85 -5.85 -11.49 1.26
CA ILE A 85 -5.29 -10.84 2.45
C ILE A 85 -5.61 -11.64 3.70
N GLN A 86 -6.86 -12.07 3.88
CA GLN A 86 -7.29 -12.83 5.06
C GLN A 86 -6.49 -14.12 5.26
N LYS A 87 -6.02 -14.75 4.18
CA LYS A 87 -5.12 -15.92 4.26
C LYS A 87 -3.74 -15.57 4.82
N PHE A 88 -3.22 -14.37 4.54
CA PHE A 88 -1.88 -13.93 4.93
C PHE A 88 -1.83 -13.12 6.22
N SER A 89 -2.85 -12.32 6.49
CA SER A 89 -2.92 -11.34 7.58
C SER A 89 -3.26 -11.93 8.95
N GLY A 90 -3.70 -13.19 9.01
CA GLY A 90 -4.00 -13.88 10.28
C GLY A 90 -3.01 -14.98 10.68
N LYS A 91 -2.18 -15.48 9.75
CA LYS A 91 -1.27 -16.62 10.02
C LYS A 91 0.19 -16.24 10.20
N PHE A 92 0.67 -15.22 9.49
CA PHE A 92 2.11 -14.95 9.38
C PHE A 92 2.49 -13.48 9.48
N ASN A 93 1.50 -12.62 9.35
CA ASN A 93 1.67 -11.18 9.42
C ASN A 93 0.64 -10.63 10.41
N ILE A 94 0.90 -9.45 10.94
CA ILE A 94 0.07 -8.75 11.91
C ILE A 94 -0.46 -7.50 11.22
N VAL A 95 -1.78 -7.33 11.20
CA VAL A 95 -2.38 -6.06 10.77
C VAL A 95 -2.25 -5.09 11.94
N VAL A 96 -1.56 -3.98 11.70
CA VAL A 96 -1.33 -2.96 12.71
C VAL A 96 -2.51 -2.00 12.71
N TRP A 97 -2.79 -1.35 11.57
CA TRP A 97 -3.91 -0.43 11.40
C TRP A 97 -4.57 -0.62 10.05
N ALA A 98 -5.84 -0.23 9.94
CA ALA A 98 -6.61 -0.33 8.71
C ALA A 98 -7.58 0.84 8.51
N MET A 99 -8.05 1.04 7.28
CA MET A 99 -9.02 2.07 6.93
C MET A 99 -9.78 1.66 5.68
N GLU A 100 -11.10 1.83 5.68
CA GLU A 100 -11.89 1.82 4.44
C GLU A 100 -12.01 3.25 3.90
N LYS A 101 -11.69 3.45 2.62
CA LYS A 101 -11.87 4.74 1.93
C LYS A 101 -12.14 4.53 0.44
N ASN A 102 -13.17 5.19 -0.09
CA ASN A 102 -13.53 5.18 -1.51
C ASN A 102 -13.69 3.77 -2.13
N GLY A 103 -14.20 2.80 -1.36
CA GLY A 103 -14.37 1.42 -1.83
C GLY A 103 -13.06 0.63 -1.94
N TYR A 104 -11.99 1.12 -1.30
CA TYR A 104 -10.74 0.41 -1.08
C TYR A 104 -10.48 0.25 0.42
N PHE A 105 -9.82 -0.85 0.75
CA PHE A 105 -9.41 -1.14 2.11
C PHE A 105 -7.89 -1.05 2.22
N PHE A 106 -7.41 -0.11 3.02
CA PHE A 106 -6.01 0.14 3.29
C PHE A 106 -5.63 -0.57 4.58
N MET A 107 -4.53 -1.33 4.56
CA MET A 107 -4.00 -1.99 5.75
C MET A 107 -2.51 -1.80 5.85
N ARG A 108 -2.04 -1.47 7.05
CA ARG A 108 -0.63 -1.57 7.39
C ARG A 108 -0.37 -2.93 8.01
N THR A 109 0.43 -3.72 7.33
CA THR A 109 0.76 -5.08 7.74
C THR A 109 2.23 -5.16 8.16
N TYR A 110 2.53 -5.75 9.31
CA TYR A 110 3.90 -6.08 9.72
C TYR A 110 4.13 -7.58 9.59
N SER A 111 5.25 -7.98 8.98
CA SER A 111 5.69 -9.37 8.86
C SER A 111 6.87 -9.60 9.81
N PRO A 112 6.65 -10.23 10.98
CA PRO A 112 7.72 -10.47 11.96
C PRO A 112 8.86 -11.34 11.40
N ARG A 113 8.52 -12.29 10.52
CA ARG A 113 9.49 -13.26 9.96
C ARG A 113 10.61 -12.63 9.14
N VAL A 114 10.34 -11.49 8.53
CA VAL A 114 11.30 -10.78 7.67
C VAL A 114 11.53 -9.36 8.16
N ASP A 115 11.02 -9.03 9.35
CA ASP A 115 11.04 -7.71 9.98
C ASP A 115 10.68 -6.56 9.02
N ARG A 116 9.53 -6.66 8.36
CA ARG A 116 9.12 -5.70 7.31
C ARG A 116 7.66 -5.30 7.43
N SER A 117 7.38 -4.01 7.25
CA SER A 117 6.02 -3.51 7.06
C SER A 117 5.68 -3.33 5.57
N PHE A 118 4.41 -3.56 5.26
CA PHE A 118 3.79 -3.38 3.94
C PHE A 118 2.55 -2.51 4.08
N VAL A 119 2.20 -1.81 3.01
CA VAL A 119 0.87 -1.21 2.88
C VAL A 119 0.12 -2.03 1.85
N ASP A 120 -0.95 -2.67 2.28
CA ASP A 120 -1.85 -3.41 1.41
C ASP A 120 -3.03 -2.53 1.05
N VAL A 121 -3.35 -2.44 -0.24
CA VAL A 121 -4.54 -1.76 -0.74
C VAL A 121 -5.39 -2.79 -1.47
N VAL A 122 -6.59 -3.01 -0.95
CA VAL A 122 -7.49 -4.06 -1.43
C VAL A 122 -8.72 -3.43 -2.05
N LYS A 123 -9.15 -3.97 -3.19
CA LYS A 123 -10.45 -3.60 -3.74
C LYS A 123 -11.58 -4.24 -2.92
N GLY A 124 -12.59 -3.44 -2.59
CA GLY A 124 -13.77 -3.92 -1.87
C GLY A 124 -13.62 -3.88 -0.35
N LYS A 125 -14.51 -4.58 0.35
CA LYS A 125 -14.59 -4.59 1.81
C LYS A 125 -13.85 -5.78 2.40
N VAL A 126 -13.11 -5.54 3.48
CA VAL A 126 -12.54 -6.59 4.33
C VAL A 126 -13.38 -6.71 5.58
N ASP A 127 -13.61 -7.94 6.04
CA ASP A 127 -14.31 -8.20 7.30
C ASP A 127 -13.38 -7.88 8.47
N TRP A 128 -13.71 -6.83 9.23
CA TRP A 128 -12.95 -6.36 10.40
C TRP A 128 -12.75 -7.44 11.46
N ASN A 129 -13.71 -8.37 11.63
CA ASN A 129 -13.58 -9.46 12.61
C ASN A 129 -12.41 -10.40 12.27
N LYS A 130 -11.93 -10.37 11.03
CA LYS A 130 -10.79 -11.17 10.56
C LYS A 130 -9.46 -10.43 10.63
N LEU A 131 -9.46 -9.20 11.18
CA LEU A 131 -8.27 -8.39 11.40
C LEU A 131 -8.10 -8.14 12.91
N PRO A 132 -7.91 -9.20 13.72
CA PRO A 132 -7.86 -9.05 15.17
C PRO A 132 -6.71 -8.13 15.57
N GLY A 133 -7.01 -7.12 16.39
CA GLY A 133 -6.03 -6.16 16.90
C GLY A 133 -5.68 -5.02 15.94
N ALA A 134 -6.28 -4.96 14.75
CA ALA A 134 -6.16 -3.80 13.88
C ALA A 134 -7.01 -2.65 14.43
N PHE A 135 -6.42 -1.46 14.53
CA PHE A 135 -7.15 -0.24 14.86
C PHE A 135 -7.70 0.42 13.59
N ASP A 136 -8.91 0.98 13.64
CA ASP A 136 -9.47 1.78 12.55
C ASP A 136 -8.87 3.19 12.58
N VAL A 137 -8.09 3.52 11.55
CA VAL A 137 -7.42 4.83 11.43
C VAL A 137 -8.43 5.97 11.33
N ASN A 138 -9.66 5.72 10.85
CA ASN A 138 -10.68 6.78 10.78
C ASN A 138 -10.98 7.38 12.16
N GLU A 139 -10.74 6.64 13.25
CA GLU A 139 -10.99 7.12 14.61
C GLU A 139 -9.99 8.17 15.10
N PHE A 140 -8.80 8.26 14.48
CA PHE A 140 -7.71 9.13 14.93
C PHE A 140 -6.94 9.78 13.77
N ILE A 141 -7.51 9.83 12.57
CA ILE A 141 -6.83 10.38 11.37
C ILE A 141 -6.45 11.86 11.55
N ASP A 142 -7.23 12.60 12.32
CA ASP A 142 -6.97 14.01 12.64
C ASP A 142 -5.76 14.15 13.58
N ASP A 143 -5.44 13.14 14.38
CA ASP A 143 -4.30 13.13 15.31
C ASP A 143 -2.96 12.76 14.62
N MET A 144 -3.00 12.36 13.34
CA MET A 144 -1.82 11.90 12.59
C MET A 144 -1.04 13.02 11.88
N ASP A 145 -1.25 14.30 12.24
CA ASP A 145 -0.47 15.45 11.70
C ASP A 145 0.88 15.66 12.42
#